data_AF-A0A3S1NZS6-F1
#
_entry.id   AF-A0A3S1NZS6-F1
#
_cell.length_a   1.000
_cell.length_b   1.000
_cell.length_c   1.000
_cell.angle_alpha   90.00
_cell.angle_beta   90.00
_cell.angle_gamma   90.00
#
_symmetry.space_group_name_H-M   'P 1'
#
loop_
_entity.id
_entity.type
_entity.pdbx_description
1 polymer ?
#
loop_
_entity_poly.entity_id
_entity_poly.type
_entity_poly.pdbx_seq_one_letter_code
_entity_poly.pdbx_strand_id
1 'polypeptide(L)'
;VKYLAVYDAARHEVGLSLVSGERGAGKDFELWMIEGKNAPVSMGVIPVGQTARMAVAPAIQQKLAQGAVLAVSLEPTGGSPTGQPTGPVVAAGDLKGI
;
A
#
# COMPACT_ATOMS: atom_id res chain seq x y z
N VAL A 1 -3.93 -14.36 -1.48
CA VAL A 1 -4.28 -13.19 -0.65
C VAL A 1 -4.85 -12.12 -1.57
N LYS A 2 -5.90 -11.41 -1.15
CA LYS A 2 -6.49 -10.28 -1.88
C LYS A 2 -6.65 -9.08 -0.95
N TYR A 3 -6.16 -7.93 -1.39
CA TYR A 3 -6.24 -6.68 -0.63
C TYR A 3 -7.01 -5.62 -1.41
N LEU A 4 -7.73 -4.75 -0.71
CA LEU A 4 -8.33 -3.53 -1.25
C LEU A 4 -7.66 -2.33 -0.60
N ALA A 5 -7.19 -1.40 -1.43
CA ALA A 5 -6.67 -0.10 -1.02
C ALA A 5 -7.50 0.99 -1.67
N VAL A 6 -7.91 1.98 -0.89
CA VAL A 6 -8.72 3.12 -1.34
C VAL A 6 -8.12 4.38 -0.76
N TYR A 7 -7.86 5.37 -1.60
CA TYR A 7 -7.39 6.68 -1.15
C TYR A 7 -8.58 7.62 -0.94
N ASP A 8 -8.71 8.14 0.28
CA ASP A 8 -9.61 9.23 0.63
C ASP A 8 -8.83 10.54 0.52
N ALA A 9 -9.06 11.27 -0.57
CA ALA A 9 -8.37 12.53 -0.84
C ALA A 9 -8.80 13.67 0.10
N ALA A 10 -9.99 13.60 0.70
CA ALA A 10 -10.48 14.61 1.63
C ALA A 10 -9.86 14.45 3.02
N ARG A 11 -9.59 13.20 3.42
CA ARG A 11 -8.94 12.89 4.71
C ARG A 11 -7.43 12.70 4.59
N HIS A 12 -6.91 12.60 3.37
CA HIS A 12 -5.51 12.27 3.09
C HIS A 12 -5.09 10.95 3.73
N GLU A 13 -5.93 9.93 3.60
CA GLU A 13 -5.72 8.60 4.17
C GLU A 13 -5.90 7.51 3.12
N VAL A 14 -5.17 6.40 3.27
CA VAL A 14 -5.48 5.16 2.55
C VAL A 14 -6.22 4.22 3.48
N GLY A 15 -7.45 3.89 3.12
CA GLY A 15 -8.23 2.81 3.71
C GLY A 15 -7.81 1.47 3.11
N LEU A 16 -7.57 0.50 3.98
CA LEU A 16 -6.98 -0.79 3.67
C LEU A 16 -7.89 -1.90 4.20
N SER A 17 -8.22 -2.89 3.36
CA SER A 17 -9.00 -4.05 3.77
C SER A 17 -8.45 -5.34 3.17
N LEU A 18 -8.16 -6.32 4.03
CA LEU A 18 -7.86 -7.68 3.64
C LEU A 18 -9.17 -8.39 3.26
N VAL A 19 -9.36 -8.63 1.97
CA VAL A 19 -10.59 -9.22 1.43
C VAL A 19 -10.56 -10.75 1.56
N SER A 20 -9.41 -11.37 1.34
CA SER A 20 -9.24 -12.81 1.51
C SER A 20 -7.79 -13.24 1.68
N GLY A 21 -7.63 -14.42 2.28
CA GLY A 21 -6.33 -14.97 2.65
C GLY A 21 -5.82 -14.41 3.97
N GLU A 22 -4.61 -14.80 4.31
CA GLU A 22 -3.96 -14.46 5.57
C GLU A 22 -2.53 -13.97 5.30
N ARG A 23 -2.02 -13.17 6.22
CA ARG A 23 -0.65 -12.63 6.15
C ARG A 23 0.40 -13.73 6.18
N GLY A 24 0.14 -14.81 6.94
CA GLY A 24 1.13 -15.86 7.20
C GLY A 24 2.11 -15.48 8.31
N ALA A 25 2.71 -16.49 8.95
CA ALA A 25 3.69 -16.27 10.01
C ALA A 25 4.98 -15.66 9.45
N GLY A 26 5.56 -14.70 10.19
CA GLY A 26 6.84 -14.06 9.80
C GLY A 26 6.74 -13.14 8.57
N LYS A 27 5.54 -12.67 8.25
CA LYS A 27 5.26 -11.78 7.12
C LYS A 27 4.48 -10.56 7.56
N ASP A 28 4.58 -9.50 6.79
CA ASP A 28 3.74 -8.31 6.88
C ASP A 28 3.31 -7.83 5.50
N PHE A 29 2.28 -6.98 5.44
CA PHE A 29 1.96 -6.28 4.20
C PHE A 29 2.58 -4.90 4.21
N GLU A 30 3.04 -4.43 3.07
CA GLU A 30 3.58 -3.09 2.92
C GLU A 30 2.86 -2.34 1.80
N LEU A 31 2.56 -1.07 2.05
CA LEU A 31 1.91 -0.18 1.10
C LEU A 31 2.98 0.62 0.34
N TRP A 32 2.77 0.77 -0.95
CA TRP A 32 3.68 1.45 -1.87
C TRP A 32 2.92 2.44 -2.75
N MET A 33 3.60 3.50 -3.15
CA MET A 33 3.18 4.39 -4.23
C MET A 33 4.13 4.23 -5.42
N ILE A 34 3.57 4.17 -6.62
CA ILE A 34 4.33 4.00 -7.87
C ILE A 34 3.92 5.12 -8.84
N GLU A 35 4.91 5.91 -9.27
CA GLU A 35 4.73 7.01 -10.21
C GLU A 35 5.23 6.58 -11.60
N GLY A 36 4.29 6.18 -12.48
CA GLY A 36 4.63 5.72 -13.82
C GLY A 36 5.58 4.51 -13.80
N LYS A 37 6.83 4.72 -14.24
CA LYS A 37 7.89 3.69 -14.27
C LYS A 37 8.98 3.91 -13.20
N ASN A 38 8.79 4.88 -12.31
CA ASN A 38 9.73 5.14 -11.23
C ASN A 38 9.72 3.98 -10.23
N ALA A 39 10.81 3.84 -9.48
CA ALA A 39 10.89 2.87 -8.41
C ALA A 39 9.76 3.09 -7.38
N PRO A 40 9.12 2.01 -6.86
CA PRO A 40 8.12 2.14 -5.81
C PRO A 40 8.68 2.85 -4.58
N VAL A 41 7.87 3.73 -3.99
CA VAL A 41 8.19 4.40 -2.73
C VAL A 41 7.37 3.77 -1.62
N SER A 42 8.04 3.28 -0.58
CA SER A 42 7.36 2.73 0.59
C SER A 42 6.54 3.81 1.29
N MET A 43 5.29 3.47 1.60
CA MET A 43 4.40 4.24 2.46
C MET A 43 4.32 3.63 3.87
N GLY A 44 5.01 2.51 4.11
CA GLY A 44 5.10 1.83 5.39
C GLY A 44 4.33 0.51 5.46
N VAL A 45 4.61 -0.21 6.54
CA VAL A 45 3.98 -1.49 6.88
C VAL A 45 2.53 -1.29 7.30
N ILE A 46 1.63 -2.09 6.74
CA ILE A 46 0.21 -2.08 7.04
C ILE A 46 -0.01 -2.72 8.42
N PRO A 47 -0.67 -2.02 9.37
CA PRO A 47 -1.01 -2.56 10.68
C PRO A 47 -1.68 -3.93 10.63
N VAL A 48 -1.46 -4.75 11.66
CA VAL A 48 -2.13 -6.05 11.80
C VAL A 48 -3.64 -5.84 11.94
N GLY A 49 -4.43 -6.58 11.16
CA GLY A 49 -5.88 -6.54 11.23
C GLY A 49 -6.54 -6.82 9.88
N GLN A 50 -7.87 -6.95 9.90
CA GLN A 50 -8.67 -7.09 8.68
C GLN A 50 -8.79 -5.75 7.94
N THR A 51 -8.79 -4.64 8.67
CA THR A 51 -8.85 -3.29 8.13
C THR A 51 -7.79 -2.40 8.77
N ALA A 52 -7.24 -1.46 8.00
CA ALA A 52 -6.30 -0.46 8.47
C ALA A 52 -6.56 0.90 7.81
N ARG A 53 -6.02 1.96 8.40
CA ARG A 53 -5.91 3.28 7.79
C ARG A 53 -4.49 3.78 7.94
N MET A 54 -3.96 4.40 6.90
CA MET A 54 -2.62 4.99 6.90
C MET A 54 -2.71 6.42 6.39
N ALA A 55 -2.17 7.36 7.18
CA ALA A 55 -2.06 8.75 6.76
C ALA A 55 -1.09 8.88 5.58
N VAL A 56 -1.43 9.74 4.63
CA VAL A 56 -0.63 10.00 3.43
C VAL A 56 0.14 11.29 3.61
N ALA A 57 1.46 11.22 3.53
CA ALA A 57 2.32 12.40 3.62
C ALA A 57 2.04 13.38 2.45
N PRO A 58 2.13 14.71 2.66
CA PRO A 58 1.81 15.71 1.64
C PRO A 58 2.52 15.51 0.28
N ALA A 59 3.78 15.07 0.30
CA ALA A 59 4.54 14.79 -0.93
C ALA A 59 3.94 13.63 -1.75
N ILE A 60 3.35 12.64 -1.09
CA ILE A 60 2.69 11.51 -1.74
C ILE A 60 1.30 11.92 -2.24
N GLN A 61 0.56 12.75 -1.49
CA GLN A 61 -0.76 13.25 -1.91
C GLN A 61 -0.69 13.92 -3.30
N GLN A 62 0.33 14.76 -3.53
CA GLN A 62 0.54 15.42 -4.82
C GLN A 62 0.80 14.42 -5.96
N LYS A 63 1.59 13.39 -5.70
CA LYS A 63 1.91 12.34 -6.70
C LYS A 63 0.68 11.49 -7.03
N LEU A 64 -0.11 11.14 -6.01
CA LEU A 64 -1.39 10.43 -6.19
C LEU A 64 -2.36 11.26 -7.04
N ALA A 65 -2.44 12.58 -6.81
CA ALA A 65 -3.24 13.49 -7.64
C ALA A 65 -2.75 13.59 -9.10
N GLN A 66 -1.47 13.29 -9.36
CA GLN A 66 -0.86 13.28 -10.69
C GLN A 66 -0.93 11.90 -11.38
N GLY A 67 -1.66 10.94 -10.80
CA GLY A 67 -1.87 9.62 -11.38
C GLY A 67 -0.89 8.55 -10.89
N ALA A 68 -0.19 8.76 -9.79
CA ALA A 68 0.52 7.67 -9.13
C ALA A 68 -0.48 6.61 -8.61
N VAL A 69 -0.05 5.36 -8.65
CA VAL A 69 -0.86 4.20 -8.26
C VAL A 69 -0.43 3.66 -6.90
N LEU A 70 -1.33 2.94 -6.24
CA LEU A 70 -1.02 2.23 -5.00
C LEU A 70 -0.78 0.75 -5.27
N ALA A 71 0.17 0.17 -4.55
CA ALA A 71 0.42 -1.26 -4.54
C ALA A 71 0.59 -1.79 -3.12
N VAL A 72 0.25 -3.05 -2.90
CA VAL A 72 0.45 -3.77 -1.65
C VAL A 72 1.25 -5.03 -1.94
N SER A 73 2.35 -5.24 -1.23
CA SER A 73 3.14 -6.47 -1.31
C SER A 73 3.12 -7.24 0.00
N LEU A 74 3.41 -8.54 -0.09
CA LEU A 74 3.67 -9.39 1.07
C LEU A 74 5.18 -9.44 1.32
N GLU A 75 5.61 -8.89 2.45
CA GLU A 75 7.01 -8.70 2.81
C GLU A 75 7.38 -9.56 4.04
N PRO A 76 8.69 -9.70 4.37
CA PRO A 76 9.11 -10.17 5.68
C PRO A 76 8.51 -9.33 6.82
N THR A 77 8.53 -9.86 8.05
CA THR A 77 8.16 -9.07 9.24
C THR A 77 8.96 -7.78 9.31
N GLY A 78 8.25 -6.66 9.50
CA GLY A 78 8.84 -5.32 9.49
C GLY A 78 8.97 -4.68 8.11
N GLY A 79 8.54 -5.35 7.03
CA GLY A 79 8.54 -4.82 5.67
C GLY A 79 9.78 -5.20 4.85
N SER A 80 9.93 -4.53 3.71
CA SER A 80 11.04 -4.73 2.80
C SER A 80 12.36 -4.24 3.41
N PRO A 81 13.40 -5.09 3.46
CA PRO A 81 14.72 -4.67 3.90
C PRO A 81 15.51 -3.91 2.83
N THR A 82 15.00 -3.81 1.60
CA THR A 82 15.75 -3.27 0.45
C THR A 82 15.25 -1.91 -0.03
N GLY A 83 14.12 -1.43 0.49
CA GLY A 83 13.44 -0.25 -0.02
C GLY A 83 12.71 -0.47 -1.36
N GLN A 84 12.62 -1.72 -1.83
CA GLN A 84 11.80 -2.15 -2.97
C GLN A 84 10.95 -3.36 -2.57
N PRO A 85 9.79 -3.62 -3.20
CA PRO A 85 9.01 -4.82 -2.90
C PRO A 85 9.87 -6.09 -3.05
N THR A 86 9.96 -6.93 -2.00
CA THR A 86 10.75 -8.17 -2.03
C THR A 86 9.90 -9.42 -2.17
N GLY A 87 8.60 -9.32 -1.95
CA GLY A 87 7.67 -10.41 -2.16
C GLY A 87 6.57 -10.11 -3.18
N PRO A 88 5.57 -11.00 -3.30
CA PRO A 88 4.54 -10.87 -4.32
C PRO A 88 3.66 -9.65 -4.04
N VAL A 89 3.33 -8.91 -5.11
CA VAL A 89 2.33 -7.86 -5.09
C VAL A 89 0.94 -8.50 -5.08
N VAL A 90 0.14 -8.23 -4.04
CA VAL A 90 -1.18 -8.83 -3.78
C VAL A 90 -2.34 -7.89 -4.09
N ALA A 91 -2.05 -6.60 -4.30
CA ALA A 91 -2.97 -5.63 -4.86
C ALA A 91 -2.16 -4.55 -5.60
N ALA A 92 -2.62 -4.14 -6.77
CA ALA A 92 -2.11 -2.98 -7.48
C ALA A 92 -3.26 -2.40 -8.29
N GLY A 93 -3.41 -1.08 -8.30
CA GLY A 93 -4.45 -0.45 -9.10
C GLY A 93 -4.46 1.06 -9.02
N ASP A 94 -5.07 1.65 -10.04
CA ASP A 94 -5.35 3.07 -10.09
C ASP A 94 -6.26 3.48 -8.93
N LEU A 95 -6.05 4.68 -8.43
CA LEU A 95 -6.88 5.25 -7.39
C LEU A 95 -8.32 5.37 -7.90
N LYS A 96 -9.23 4.57 -7.33
CA LYS A 96 -10.65 4.87 -7.43
C LYS A 96 -10.97 5.92 -6.38
N GLY A 97 -11.05 7.17 -6.81
CA GLY A 97 -11.67 8.21 -6.00
C GLY A 97 -13.11 7.79 -5.71
N ILE A 98 -13.46 7.71 -4.43
CA ILE A 98 -14.84 7.55 -3.95
C ILE A 98 -15.18 8.71 -3.04
#